data_AF-A0A1A8X5W5-F1
#
_entry.id   AF-A0A1A8X5W5-F1
#
_cell.length_a   1.000
_cell.length_b   1.000
_cell.length_c   1.000
_cell.angle_alpha   90.00
_cell.angle_beta   90.00
_cell.angle_gamma   90.00
#
_symmetry.space_group_name_H-M   'P 1'
#
loop_
_entity.id
_entity.type
_entity.pdbx_description
1 polymer ?
#
loop_
_entity_poly.entity_id
_entity_poly.type
_entity_poly.pdbx_seq_one_letter_code
_entity_poly.pdbx_strand_id
1 'polypeptide(L)'
;MACTEEPKKGDYGFFEKFDYYNKKAESAEMTNKVEISIAPDDSCPEDEEMGCYYFLINDTSPKIQSAHIICEQFKKIYNILLNSQFEKEAGKLENNDYSFMNYWLNDKLRGNNTDLPMCVKEFYKTLKEINDNYFKITTLDDKLYNIKRHDLENMRNLYDLYNIKDKISGAIANENSLEEGSSCLWYTKECYAKYRDAIINCLDGCFDFYNALTDFRNKLKEFSYYTDTSISCKYKELFELPDYETVLKEHKSGSFKRIITLPLLFPLLGMCFMFIFSDTLTPFRQKAFEKIKSTKNMLFGARERSNELLSYTSDNDNIIGDHEEYSIGYYSVGNY
;
A
#
# COMPACT_ATOMS: atom_id res chain seq x y z
N MET A 1 23.43 -24.05 -10.72
CA MET A 1 22.51 -24.88 -9.92
C MET A 1 21.17 -24.16 -9.82
N ALA A 2 20.05 -24.87 -9.76
CA ALA A 2 18.76 -24.24 -9.51
C ALA A 2 18.52 -24.17 -8.00
N CYS A 3 18.30 -22.96 -7.47
CA CYS A 3 17.97 -22.79 -6.06
C CYS A 3 16.59 -23.38 -5.78
N THR A 4 16.53 -24.28 -4.80
CA THR A 4 15.23 -24.80 -4.34
C THR A 4 14.58 -23.74 -3.46
N GLU A 5 13.44 -23.22 -3.90
CA GLU A 5 12.61 -22.31 -3.09
C GLU A 5 11.89 -23.13 -2.01
N GLU A 6 11.94 -22.66 -0.76
CA GLU A 6 11.26 -23.38 0.33
C GLU A 6 9.77 -23.00 0.34
N PRO A 7 8.86 -23.93 0.68
CA PRO A 7 7.43 -23.62 0.79
C PRO A 7 7.08 -22.73 2.00
N LYS A 8 8.09 -22.28 2.76
CA LYS A 8 7.92 -21.34 3.87
C LYS A 8 7.36 -20.03 3.30
N LYS A 9 6.19 -19.63 3.81
CA LYS A 9 5.65 -18.30 3.58
C LYS A 9 6.63 -17.28 4.17
N GLY A 10 6.72 -16.12 3.53
CA GLY A 10 7.57 -15.04 4.00
C GLY A 10 7.25 -14.66 5.45
N ASP A 11 8.27 -14.55 6.30
CA ASP A 11 8.11 -14.08 7.67
C ASP A 11 8.11 -12.55 7.73
N TYR A 12 6.94 -12.00 8.02
CA TYR A 12 6.69 -10.56 8.09
C TYR A 12 6.95 -9.95 9.49
N GLY A 13 7.36 -10.74 10.48
CA GLY A 13 7.47 -10.28 11.88
C GLY A 13 8.37 -9.06 12.08
N PHE A 14 9.43 -8.91 11.27
CA PHE A 14 10.34 -7.76 11.39
C PHE A 14 9.68 -6.41 11.03
N PHE A 15 8.57 -6.39 10.25
CA PHE A 15 7.83 -5.17 9.91
C PHE A 15 7.15 -4.51 11.13
N GLU A 16 6.92 -5.26 12.20
CA GLU A 16 6.46 -4.70 13.48
C GLU A 16 7.42 -3.62 13.99
N LYS A 17 8.72 -3.82 13.76
CA LYS A 17 9.83 -2.92 14.12
C LYS A 17 10.55 -2.40 12.88
N PHE A 18 9.80 -2.08 11.82
CA PHE A 18 10.36 -1.66 10.52
C PHE A 18 11.47 -0.61 10.65
N ASP A 19 11.21 0.51 11.32
CA ASP A 19 12.16 1.63 11.45
C ASP A 19 13.50 1.19 12.07
N TYR A 20 13.47 0.23 12.99
CA TYR A 20 14.68 -0.30 13.64
C TYR A 20 15.56 -1.09 12.67
N TYR A 21 14.94 -1.89 11.79
CA TYR A 21 15.63 -2.70 10.80
C TYR A 21 16.03 -1.89 9.58
N ASN A 22 15.14 -1.03 9.07
CA ASN A 22 15.42 -0.17 7.91
C ASN A 22 16.64 0.72 8.15
N LYS A 23 16.74 1.38 9.32
CA LYS A 23 17.92 2.20 9.67
C LYS A 23 19.23 1.42 9.64
N LYS A 24 19.21 0.12 9.93
CA LYS A 24 20.40 -0.75 9.88
C LYS A 24 20.75 -1.14 8.46
N ALA A 25 19.73 -1.47 7.65
CA ALA A 25 19.93 -1.65 6.21
C ALA A 25 20.53 -0.40 5.60
N GLU A 26 19.93 0.77 5.79
CA GLU A 26 20.43 2.05 5.26
C GLU A 26 21.88 2.33 5.70
N SER A 27 22.18 2.15 6.99
CA SER A 27 23.53 2.34 7.51
C SER A 27 24.54 1.36 6.90
N ALA A 28 24.16 0.09 6.72
CA ALA A 28 25.02 -0.89 6.08
C ALA A 28 25.22 -0.58 4.59
N GLU A 29 24.16 -0.19 3.89
CA GLU A 29 24.12 0.07 2.45
C GLU A 29 24.92 1.29 2.01
N MET A 30 25.26 2.21 2.93
CA MET A 30 26.27 3.25 2.70
C MET A 30 27.67 2.67 2.41
N THR A 31 27.90 1.39 2.68
CA THR A 31 29.15 0.70 2.38
C THR A 31 29.22 0.32 0.91
N ASN A 32 30.16 0.92 0.19
CA ASN A 32 30.37 0.75 -1.24
C ASN A 32 31.81 0.36 -1.60
N LYS A 33 32.61 -0.02 -0.60
CA LYS A 33 34.00 -0.47 -0.76
C LYS A 33 34.26 -1.70 0.09
N VAL A 34 35.19 -2.54 -0.36
CA VAL A 34 35.70 -3.69 0.40
C VAL A 34 36.67 -3.21 1.46
N GLU A 35 36.54 -3.71 2.68
CA GLU A 35 37.53 -3.49 3.74
C GLU A 35 38.58 -4.60 3.65
N ILE A 36 39.75 -4.25 3.12
CA ILE A 36 40.87 -5.16 2.94
C ILE A 36 41.76 -5.07 4.20
N SER A 37 41.88 -6.17 4.94
CA SER A 37 42.82 -6.30 6.07
C SER A 37 44.13 -6.94 5.63
N ILE A 38 44.73 -6.46 4.53
CA ILE A 38 46.04 -6.93 4.05
C ILE A 38 47.10 -5.96 4.57
N ALA A 39 48.04 -6.46 5.38
CA ALA A 39 49.29 -5.76 5.62
C ALA A 39 50.11 -5.79 4.31
N PRO A 40 50.77 -4.69 3.90
CA PRO A 40 51.55 -4.66 2.67
C PRO A 40 52.82 -5.53 2.83
N ASP A 41 52.66 -6.82 2.61
CA ASP A 41 53.69 -7.84 2.51
C ASP A 41 53.34 -8.70 1.27
N ASP A 42 54.36 -9.06 0.48
CA ASP A 42 54.33 -9.60 -0.87
C ASP A 42 53.69 -11.01 -1.01
N SER A 43 53.01 -11.54 0.01
CA SER A 43 52.32 -12.83 -0.07
C SER A 43 50.86 -12.65 -0.52
N CYS A 44 50.42 -13.45 -1.49
CA CYS A 44 48.99 -13.53 -1.84
C CYS A 44 48.22 -13.94 -0.57
N PRO A 45 47.23 -13.15 -0.13
CA PRO A 45 46.52 -13.42 1.12
C PRO A 45 45.82 -14.77 1.04
N GLU A 46 45.76 -15.49 2.16
CA GLU A 46 44.89 -16.66 2.26
C GLU A 46 43.41 -16.23 2.10
N ASP A 47 42.52 -17.16 1.72
CA ASP A 47 41.09 -16.86 1.50
C ASP A 47 40.45 -16.18 2.74
N GLU A 48 40.92 -16.51 3.95
CA GLU A 48 40.50 -15.88 5.22
C GLU A 48 40.89 -14.40 5.32
N GLU A 49 42.06 -14.02 4.81
CA GLU A 49 42.56 -12.65 4.82
C GLU A 49 41.91 -11.78 3.73
N MET A 50 41.41 -12.40 2.66
CA MET A 50 40.71 -11.70 1.57
C MET A 50 39.32 -11.21 1.98
N GLY A 51 38.63 -11.87 2.92
CA GLY A 51 37.29 -11.45 3.33
C GLY A 51 36.33 -11.32 2.14
N CYS A 52 35.61 -10.20 2.05
CA CYS A 52 34.67 -9.99 0.94
C CYS A 52 35.35 -9.80 -0.42
N TYR A 53 36.67 -9.59 -0.47
CA TYR A 53 37.44 -9.52 -1.71
C TYR A 53 37.41 -10.85 -2.47
N TYR A 54 37.17 -11.96 -1.78
CA TYR A 54 36.97 -13.28 -2.39
C TYR A 54 35.90 -13.27 -3.49
N PHE A 55 34.76 -12.60 -3.27
CA PHE A 55 33.68 -12.50 -4.25
C PHE A 55 34.02 -11.62 -5.45
N LEU A 56 35.08 -10.80 -5.36
CA LEU A 56 35.57 -10.02 -6.49
C LEU A 56 36.47 -10.87 -7.41
N ILE A 57 37.30 -11.74 -6.83
CA ILE A 57 38.27 -12.56 -7.59
C ILE A 57 37.64 -13.82 -8.16
N ASN A 58 36.79 -14.50 -7.40
CA ASN A 58 36.41 -15.89 -7.71
C ASN A 58 35.18 -16.06 -8.61
N ASP A 59 34.67 -14.98 -9.24
CA ASP A 59 33.48 -14.94 -10.13
C ASP A 59 32.41 -16.01 -9.82
N THR A 60 32.09 -16.18 -8.53
CA THR A 60 31.29 -17.31 -8.05
C THR A 60 29.81 -17.17 -8.44
N SER A 61 29.40 -15.97 -8.86
CA SER A 61 28.11 -15.71 -9.49
C SER A 61 28.15 -14.42 -10.32
N PRO A 62 28.51 -14.48 -11.61
CA PRO A 62 28.63 -13.31 -12.49
C PRO A 62 27.32 -12.51 -12.66
N LYS A 63 26.19 -13.13 -12.31
CA LYS A 63 24.86 -12.51 -12.34
C LYS A 63 24.54 -11.66 -11.11
N ILE A 64 25.35 -11.74 -10.04
CA ILE A 64 25.20 -10.87 -8.86
C ILE A 64 26.14 -9.69 -9.06
N GLN A 65 25.56 -8.54 -9.40
CA GLN A 65 26.31 -7.31 -9.46
C GLN A 65 26.86 -6.99 -8.07
N SER A 66 28.19 -6.87 -7.96
CA SER A 66 28.88 -6.46 -6.74
C SER A 66 28.64 -7.36 -5.51
N ALA A 67 28.72 -8.69 -5.68
CA ALA A 67 28.61 -9.65 -4.57
C ALA A 67 29.56 -9.34 -3.39
N HIS A 68 30.75 -8.80 -3.67
CA HIS A 68 31.71 -8.32 -2.65
C HIS A 68 31.15 -7.16 -1.81
N ILE A 69 30.33 -6.26 -2.39
CA ILE A 69 29.66 -5.19 -1.64
C ILE A 69 28.52 -5.74 -0.79
N ILE A 70 27.72 -6.66 -1.34
CA ILE A 70 26.65 -7.33 -0.59
C ILE A 70 27.24 -8.06 0.62
N CYS A 71 28.40 -8.69 0.47
CA CYS A 71 29.15 -9.31 1.57
C CYS A 71 29.48 -8.30 2.68
N GLU A 72 30.05 -7.12 2.36
CA GLU A 72 30.40 -6.13 3.39
C GLU A 72 29.17 -5.54 4.08
N GLN A 73 28.12 -5.27 3.30
CA GLN A 73 26.85 -4.79 3.84
C GLN A 73 26.24 -5.83 4.78
N PHE A 74 26.25 -7.11 4.39
CA PHE A 74 25.74 -8.18 5.23
C PHE A 74 26.57 -8.38 6.50
N LYS A 75 27.91 -8.30 6.44
CA LYS A 75 28.78 -8.32 7.63
C LYS A 75 28.39 -7.22 8.60
N LYS A 76 28.14 -6.00 8.11
CA LYS A 76 27.70 -4.88 8.96
C LYS A 76 26.33 -5.14 9.56
N ILE A 77 25.35 -5.61 8.79
CA ILE A 77 24.03 -5.98 9.31
C ILE A 77 24.16 -7.04 10.42
N TYR A 78 24.89 -8.11 10.15
CA TYR A 78 25.15 -9.19 11.10
C TYR A 78 25.76 -8.66 12.40
N ASN A 79 26.82 -7.85 12.31
CA ASN A 79 27.49 -7.29 13.48
C ASN A 79 26.63 -6.29 14.26
N ILE A 80 25.87 -5.43 13.58
CA ILE A 80 24.97 -4.47 14.22
C ILE A 80 23.86 -5.21 14.97
N LEU A 81 23.24 -6.22 14.34
CA LEU A 81 22.16 -7.00 14.95
C LEU A 81 22.66 -7.85 16.11
N LEU A 82 23.86 -8.44 16.00
CA LEU A 82 24.46 -9.25 17.05
C LEU A 82 24.78 -8.42 18.31
N ASN A 83 25.32 -7.22 18.13
CA ASN A 83 25.70 -6.35 19.25
C ASN A 83 24.55 -5.48 19.75
N SER A 84 23.39 -5.50 19.10
CA SER A 84 22.24 -4.71 19.53
C SER A 84 21.65 -5.27 20.83
N GLN A 85 21.45 -4.39 21.81
CA GLN A 85 20.72 -4.68 23.05
C GLN A 85 19.25 -4.26 22.97
N PHE A 86 18.74 -3.96 21.77
CA PHE A 86 17.37 -3.50 21.60
C PHE A 86 16.40 -4.64 21.91
N GLU A 87 15.82 -4.59 23.12
CA GLU A 87 14.85 -5.55 23.66
C GLU A 87 15.37 -6.99 23.82
N LYS A 88 16.70 -7.19 23.76
CA LYS A 88 17.32 -8.51 23.88
C LYS A 88 18.71 -8.44 24.50
N GLU A 89 19.22 -9.59 24.92
CA GLU A 89 20.59 -9.72 25.39
C GLU A 89 21.60 -9.57 24.24
N ALA A 90 22.67 -8.80 24.47
CA ALA A 90 23.77 -8.68 23.52
C ALA A 90 24.37 -10.05 23.21
N GLY A 91 24.75 -10.27 21.95
CA GLY A 91 25.30 -11.55 21.50
C GLY A 91 24.23 -12.57 21.11
N LYS A 92 22.93 -12.24 21.18
CA LYS A 92 21.84 -13.11 20.75
C LYS A 92 21.01 -12.47 19.65
N LEU A 93 20.54 -13.31 18.72
CA LEU A 93 19.59 -12.93 17.68
C LEU A 93 18.20 -13.49 18.00
N GLU A 94 17.19 -12.70 17.69
CA GLU A 94 15.79 -13.07 17.81
C GLU A 94 15.18 -13.46 16.46
N ASN A 95 13.96 -14.02 16.49
CA ASN A 95 13.23 -14.41 15.28
C ASN A 95 13.15 -13.29 14.25
N ASN A 96 12.84 -12.06 14.66
CA ASN A 96 12.75 -10.93 13.74
C ASN A 96 14.09 -10.56 13.11
N ASP A 97 15.22 -10.75 13.81
CA ASP A 97 16.55 -10.52 13.23
C ASP A 97 16.86 -11.54 12.15
N TYR A 98 16.55 -12.81 12.42
CA TYR A 98 16.72 -13.89 11.45
C TYR A 98 15.88 -13.63 10.20
N SER A 99 14.62 -13.25 10.38
CA SER A 99 13.66 -13.02 9.30
C SER A 99 14.03 -11.80 8.47
N PHE A 100 14.50 -10.72 9.11
CA PHE A 100 15.04 -9.55 8.41
C PHE A 100 16.29 -9.89 7.60
N MET A 101 17.28 -10.59 8.18
CA MET A 101 18.49 -10.98 7.45
C MET A 101 18.19 -11.91 6.28
N ASN A 102 17.24 -12.83 6.44
CA ASN A 102 16.80 -13.70 5.36
C ASN A 102 16.12 -12.90 4.24
N TYR A 103 15.21 -11.99 4.57
CA TYR A 103 14.60 -11.07 3.60
C TYR A 103 15.66 -10.24 2.87
N TRP A 104 16.57 -9.59 3.61
CA TRP A 104 17.57 -8.70 3.06
C TRP A 104 18.51 -9.43 2.08
N LEU A 105 19.00 -10.63 2.43
CA LEU A 105 19.82 -11.42 1.52
C LEU A 105 19.05 -11.83 0.26
N ASN A 106 17.82 -12.32 0.41
CA ASN A 106 16.99 -12.68 -0.75
C ASN A 106 16.76 -11.48 -1.68
N ASP A 107 16.50 -10.30 -1.12
CA ASP A 107 16.30 -9.07 -1.86
C ASP A 107 17.55 -8.66 -2.64
N LYS A 108 18.71 -8.58 -1.96
CA LYS A 108 19.96 -8.13 -2.59
C LYS A 108 20.52 -9.13 -3.58
N LEU A 109 20.49 -10.43 -3.26
CA LEU A 109 21.02 -11.46 -4.15
C LEU A 109 20.15 -11.61 -5.40
N ARG A 110 18.82 -11.52 -5.27
CA ARG A 110 17.92 -11.58 -6.43
C ARG A 110 18.00 -10.30 -7.26
N GLY A 111 17.98 -9.14 -6.63
CA GLY A 111 17.90 -7.86 -7.32
C GLY A 111 16.71 -7.81 -8.27
N ASN A 112 16.97 -7.49 -9.53
CA ASN A 112 15.96 -7.47 -10.61
C ASN A 112 15.93 -8.78 -11.41
N ASN A 113 16.70 -9.79 -11.03
CA ASN A 113 16.73 -11.06 -11.74
C ASN A 113 15.43 -11.84 -11.54
N THR A 114 15.04 -12.60 -12.56
CA THR A 114 13.86 -13.45 -12.45
C THR A 114 14.08 -14.60 -11.48
N ASP A 115 15.20 -15.28 -11.65
CA ASP A 115 15.64 -16.36 -10.78
C ASP A 115 16.73 -15.87 -9.84
N LEU A 116 16.88 -16.57 -8.71
CA LEU A 116 17.92 -16.28 -7.74
C LEU A 116 19.29 -16.70 -8.33
N PRO A 117 20.23 -15.75 -8.54
CA PRO A 117 21.53 -16.07 -9.13
C PRO A 117 22.40 -17.04 -8.32
N MET A 118 22.34 -16.92 -6.99
CA MET A 118 23.03 -17.74 -6.01
C MET A 118 22.10 -17.98 -4.83
N CYS A 119 22.07 -19.19 -4.31
CA CYS A 119 21.16 -19.52 -3.22
C CYS A 119 21.59 -18.83 -1.93
N VAL A 120 20.64 -18.36 -1.12
CA VAL A 120 20.95 -17.61 0.12
C VAL A 120 21.82 -18.42 1.07
N LYS A 121 21.53 -19.73 1.20
CA LYS A 121 22.34 -20.65 1.99
C LYS A 121 23.75 -20.85 1.43
N GLU A 122 23.89 -20.91 0.10
CA GLU A 122 25.20 -21.05 -0.55
C GLU A 122 26.04 -19.80 -0.32
N PHE A 123 25.45 -18.61 -0.51
CA PHE A 123 26.11 -17.34 -0.25
C PHE A 123 26.60 -17.26 1.21
N TYR A 124 25.73 -17.57 2.17
CA TYR A 124 26.10 -17.55 3.59
C TYR A 124 27.15 -18.61 3.96
N LYS A 125 27.09 -19.80 3.35
CA LYS A 125 28.10 -20.83 3.54
C LYS A 125 29.47 -20.33 3.07
N THR A 126 29.54 -19.72 1.89
CA THR A 126 30.78 -19.11 1.39
C THR A 126 31.29 -18.01 2.33
N LEU A 127 30.41 -17.17 2.88
CA LEU A 127 30.80 -16.16 3.87
C LEU A 127 31.46 -16.78 5.12
N LYS A 128 30.95 -17.92 5.60
CA LYS A 128 31.52 -18.65 6.73
C LYS A 128 32.84 -19.32 6.38
N GLU A 129 32.97 -19.88 5.18
CA GLU A 129 34.23 -20.47 4.70
C GLU A 129 35.34 -19.42 4.58
N ILE A 130 34.97 -18.18 4.22
CA ILE A 130 35.89 -17.04 4.15
C ILE A 130 36.23 -16.47 5.53
N ASN A 131 35.31 -16.49 6.50
CA ASN A 131 35.57 -15.86 7.79
C ASN A 131 34.81 -16.55 8.93
N ASP A 132 35.26 -17.75 9.26
CA ASP A 132 34.65 -18.63 10.25
C ASP A 132 34.59 -17.97 11.64
N ASN A 133 35.63 -17.22 11.98
CA ASN A 133 35.81 -16.49 13.23
C ASN A 133 34.88 -15.28 13.33
N TYR A 134 34.40 -14.72 12.24
CA TYR A 134 33.43 -13.62 12.27
C TYR A 134 31.99 -14.15 12.41
N PHE A 135 31.65 -15.19 11.65
CA PHE A 135 30.29 -15.73 11.57
C PHE A 135 30.04 -16.87 12.57
N LYS A 136 30.07 -16.55 13.87
CA LYS A 136 29.95 -17.52 14.97
C LYS A 136 28.53 -18.05 15.25
N ILE A 137 27.48 -17.45 14.72
CA ILE A 137 26.10 -17.82 15.05
C ILE A 137 25.63 -18.99 14.20
N THR A 138 25.71 -20.20 14.76
CA THR A 138 25.32 -21.44 14.08
C THR A 138 23.82 -21.56 13.84
N THR A 139 22.98 -20.87 14.62
CA THR A 139 21.53 -20.91 14.45
C THR A 139 21.04 -20.16 13.20
N LEU A 140 21.87 -19.31 12.60
CA LEU A 140 21.50 -18.54 11.41
C LEU A 140 21.38 -19.44 10.17
N ASP A 141 22.20 -20.49 10.07
CA ASP A 141 22.18 -21.44 8.95
C ASP A 141 20.78 -22.04 8.69
N ASP A 142 20.07 -22.42 9.76
CA ASP A 142 18.73 -23.04 9.68
C ASP A 142 17.61 -22.03 9.38
N LYS A 143 17.89 -20.74 9.53
CA LYS A 143 16.92 -19.65 9.39
C LYS A 143 16.99 -18.97 8.03
N LEU A 144 18.11 -19.09 7.32
CA LEU A 144 18.25 -18.61 5.96
C LEU A 144 17.61 -19.61 4.98
N TYR A 145 16.85 -19.13 4.00
CA TYR A 145 16.23 -19.94 2.95
C TYR A 145 15.90 -19.08 1.74
N ASN A 146 15.69 -19.71 0.58
CA ASN A 146 15.29 -18.99 -0.63
C ASN A 146 13.78 -18.69 -0.55
N ILE A 147 13.43 -17.41 -0.46
CA ILE A 147 12.05 -16.93 -0.49
C ILE A 147 11.54 -17.02 -1.92
N LYS A 148 10.32 -17.53 -2.08
CA LYS A 148 9.64 -17.57 -3.37
C LYS A 148 9.52 -16.19 -3.96
N ARG A 149 9.72 -16.08 -5.28
CA ARG A 149 9.67 -14.78 -5.98
C ARG A 149 8.43 -13.95 -5.61
N HIS A 150 7.25 -14.55 -5.70
CA HIS A 150 5.99 -13.88 -5.39
C HIS A 150 5.94 -13.36 -3.94
N ASP A 151 6.40 -14.16 -2.98
CA ASP A 151 6.39 -13.77 -1.57
C ASP A 151 7.42 -12.65 -1.29
N LEU A 152 8.56 -12.68 -1.97
CA LEU A 152 9.55 -11.61 -1.91
C LEU A 152 9.03 -10.30 -2.53
N GLU A 153 8.30 -10.37 -3.65
CA GLU A 153 7.64 -9.20 -4.26
C GLU A 153 6.62 -8.57 -3.31
N ASN A 154 5.86 -9.39 -2.58
CA ASN A 154 4.95 -8.90 -1.54
C ASN A 154 5.69 -8.21 -0.40
N MET A 155 6.78 -8.79 0.10
CA MET A 155 7.63 -8.16 1.10
C MET A 155 8.22 -6.83 0.63
N ARG A 156 8.68 -6.74 -0.62
CA ARG A 156 9.16 -5.48 -1.23
C ARG A 156 8.06 -4.43 -1.28
N ASN A 157 6.86 -4.80 -1.69
CA ASN A 157 5.72 -3.88 -1.70
C ASN A 157 5.40 -3.35 -0.30
N LEU A 158 5.47 -4.20 0.73
CA LEU A 158 5.30 -3.75 2.12
C LEU A 158 6.43 -2.85 2.58
N TYR A 159 7.68 -3.17 2.24
CA TYR A 159 8.85 -2.35 2.53
C TYR A 159 8.72 -0.95 1.94
N ASP A 160 8.29 -0.85 0.68
CA ASP A 160 7.99 0.40 0.00
C ASP A 160 6.88 1.20 0.73
N LEU A 161 5.81 0.52 1.15
CA LEU A 161 4.72 1.16 1.89
C LEU A 161 5.21 1.78 3.21
N TYR A 162 6.05 1.07 3.97
CA TYR A 162 6.65 1.60 5.19
C TYR A 162 7.61 2.76 4.91
N ASN A 163 8.43 2.69 3.86
CA ASN A 163 9.27 3.81 3.44
C ASN A 163 8.45 5.07 3.12
N ILE A 164 7.31 4.90 2.43
CA ILE A 164 6.41 6.02 2.13
C ILE A 164 5.76 6.54 3.42
N LYS A 165 5.34 5.66 4.34
CA LYS A 165 4.85 6.05 5.67
C LYS A 165 5.88 6.91 6.40
N ASP A 166 7.17 6.58 6.35
CA ASP A 166 8.20 7.35 7.01
C ASP A 166 8.41 8.73 6.36
N LYS A 167 8.28 8.83 5.04
CA LYS A 167 8.23 10.14 4.34
C LYS A 167 7.03 10.98 4.76
N ILE A 168 5.87 10.36 4.93
CA ILE A 168 4.67 11.03 5.47
C ILE A 168 4.95 11.52 6.90
N SER A 169 5.50 10.67 7.75
CA SER A 169 5.88 11.05 9.12
C SER A 169 6.86 12.22 9.14
N GLY A 170 7.84 12.23 8.24
CA GLY A 170 8.80 13.33 8.08
C GLY A 170 8.13 14.63 7.63
N ALA A 171 7.15 14.56 6.73
CA ALA A 171 6.38 15.73 6.28
C ALA A 171 5.42 16.28 7.36
N ILE A 172 4.96 15.43 8.29
CA ILE A 172 4.22 15.84 9.49
C ILE A 172 5.17 16.47 10.51
N ALA A 173 6.38 15.95 10.69
CA ALA A 173 7.32 16.45 11.69
C ALA A 173 7.96 17.81 11.29
N ASN A 174 8.13 18.05 9.99
CA ASN A 174 8.74 19.26 9.46
C ASN A 174 7.64 20.17 8.88
N GLU A 175 6.85 20.83 9.73
CA GLU A 175 5.75 21.74 9.31
C GLU A 175 6.21 23.20 9.15
N ASN A 176 7.25 23.44 8.36
CA ASN A 176 7.85 24.76 8.27
C ASN A 176 7.41 25.55 7.02
N SER A 177 6.71 24.92 6.07
CA SER A 177 6.42 25.49 4.75
C SER A 177 5.22 24.85 4.03
N LEU A 178 4.72 25.56 3.01
CA LEU A 178 3.70 25.06 2.08
C LEU A 178 4.23 23.97 1.12
N GLU A 179 5.54 23.90 0.90
CA GLU A 179 6.19 22.85 0.08
C GLU A 179 6.09 21.47 0.76
N GLU A 180 6.21 21.43 2.10
CA GLU A 180 6.02 20.22 2.89
C GLU A 180 4.56 19.73 2.85
N GLY A 181 3.59 20.65 2.75
CA GLY A 181 2.17 20.31 2.53
C GLY A 181 1.89 19.64 1.18
N SER A 182 2.53 20.13 0.11
CA SER A 182 2.44 19.49 -1.21
C SER A 182 3.08 18.10 -1.19
N SER A 183 4.18 17.95 -0.46
CA SER A 183 4.89 16.68 -0.28
C SER A 183 4.06 15.65 0.47
N CYS A 184 3.39 16.04 1.56
CA CYS A 184 2.52 15.14 2.30
C CYS A 184 1.36 14.60 1.45
N LEU A 185 0.64 15.48 0.75
CA LEU A 185 -0.44 15.08 -0.14
C LEU A 185 0.04 14.10 -1.21
N TRP A 186 1.22 14.34 -1.78
CA TRP A 186 1.83 13.44 -2.76
C TRP A 186 2.09 12.06 -2.15
N TYR A 187 2.80 11.98 -1.02
CA TYR A 187 3.14 10.71 -0.39
C TYR A 187 1.90 9.93 0.08
N THR A 188 0.89 10.60 0.64
CA THR A 188 -0.32 9.88 1.08
C THR A 188 -1.12 9.33 -0.11
N LYS A 189 -1.17 10.05 -1.25
CA LYS A 189 -1.77 9.53 -2.49
C LYS A 189 -0.97 8.34 -3.05
N GLU A 190 0.35 8.44 -3.06
CA GLU A 190 1.24 7.35 -3.50
C GLU A 190 1.05 6.10 -2.63
N CYS A 191 1.01 6.28 -1.31
CA CYS A 191 0.74 5.23 -0.33
C CYS A 191 -0.62 4.55 -0.60
N TYR A 192 -1.67 5.35 -0.76
CA TYR A 192 -3.03 4.85 -1.03
C TYR A 192 -3.09 4.01 -2.31
N ALA A 193 -2.45 4.49 -3.39
CA ALA A 193 -2.40 3.77 -4.66
C ALA A 193 -1.62 2.44 -4.53
N LYS A 194 -0.39 2.48 -3.99
CA LYS A 194 0.45 1.28 -3.79
C LYS A 194 -0.22 0.25 -2.88
N TYR A 195 -0.93 0.69 -1.84
CA TYR A 195 -1.65 -0.19 -0.93
C TYR A 195 -2.77 -0.96 -1.65
N ARG A 196 -3.56 -0.27 -2.48
CA ARG A 196 -4.60 -0.92 -3.29
C ARG A 196 -4.01 -1.90 -4.31
N ASP A 197 -2.93 -1.51 -4.97
CA ASP A 197 -2.25 -2.37 -5.94
C ASP A 197 -1.68 -3.62 -5.27
N ALA A 198 -1.09 -3.49 -4.08
CA ALA A 198 -0.62 -4.61 -3.28
C ALA A 198 -1.75 -5.62 -2.95
N ILE A 199 -2.95 -5.13 -2.61
CA ILE A 199 -4.11 -6.00 -2.39
C ILE A 199 -4.54 -6.70 -3.68
N ILE A 200 -4.62 -5.96 -4.79
CA ILE A 200 -5.08 -6.46 -6.09
C ILE A 200 -4.11 -7.50 -6.66
N ASN A 201 -2.82 -7.37 -6.42
CA ASN A 201 -1.83 -8.29 -6.95
C ASN A 201 -1.73 -9.61 -6.17
N CYS A 202 -2.36 -9.71 -4.99
CA CYS A 202 -2.21 -10.86 -4.09
C CYS A 202 -3.42 -11.81 -4.04
N LEU A 203 -4.10 -12.04 -5.16
CA LEU A 203 -5.45 -12.65 -5.19
C LEU A 203 -5.55 -14.08 -4.65
N ASP A 204 -4.44 -14.84 -4.60
CA ASP A 204 -4.45 -16.26 -4.24
C ASP A 204 -3.37 -16.61 -3.20
N GLY A 205 -3.78 -16.90 -1.96
CA GLY A 205 -2.91 -17.55 -0.96
C GLY A 205 -2.05 -16.63 -0.09
N CYS A 206 -2.31 -15.32 -0.07
CA CYS A 206 -1.51 -14.31 0.62
C CYS A 206 -1.93 -13.97 2.06
N PHE A 207 -2.44 -14.94 2.84
CA PHE A 207 -3.00 -14.65 4.17
C PHE A 207 -2.04 -13.87 5.08
N ASP A 208 -0.77 -14.29 5.16
CA ASP A 208 0.21 -13.65 6.05
C ASP A 208 0.56 -12.23 5.58
N PHE A 209 0.62 -12.01 4.26
CA PHE A 209 0.82 -10.68 3.69
C PHE A 209 -0.38 -9.76 3.96
N TYR A 210 -1.61 -10.29 3.91
CA TYR A 210 -2.80 -9.50 4.24
C TYR A 210 -2.86 -9.10 5.71
N ASN A 211 -2.41 -9.97 6.62
CA ASN A 211 -2.26 -9.60 8.03
C ASN A 211 -1.24 -8.45 8.17
N ALA A 212 -0.07 -8.57 7.54
CA ALA A 212 0.94 -7.53 7.56
C ALA A 212 0.46 -6.20 6.93
N LEU A 213 -0.33 -6.24 5.85
CA LEU A 213 -0.98 -5.06 5.26
C LEU A 213 -2.04 -4.45 6.18
N THR A 214 -2.74 -5.28 6.96
CA THR A 214 -3.72 -4.81 7.96
C THR A 214 -3.00 -4.07 9.09
N ASP A 215 -1.89 -4.60 9.56
CA ASP A 215 -1.05 -3.93 10.57
C ASP A 215 -0.48 -2.62 10.05
N PHE A 216 0.03 -2.60 8.82
CA PHE A 216 0.45 -1.38 8.15
C PHE A 216 -0.67 -0.34 8.09
N ARG A 217 -1.88 -0.75 7.67
CA ARG A 217 -3.06 0.13 7.60
C ARG A 217 -3.38 0.74 8.97
N ASN A 218 -3.34 -0.05 10.03
CA ASN A 218 -3.59 0.43 11.39
C ASN A 218 -2.54 1.47 11.81
N LYS A 219 -1.25 1.20 11.55
CA LYS A 219 -0.16 2.16 11.83
C LYS A 219 -0.29 3.45 11.03
N LEU A 220 -0.69 3.39 9.76
CA LEU A 220 -0.91 4.61 8.96
C LEU A 220 -2.10 5.42 9.49
N LYS A 221 -3.17 4.74 9.94
CA LYS A 221 -4.36 5.39 10.50
C LYS A 221 -4.04 6.22 11.75
N GLU A 222 -3.03 5.87 12.52
CA GLU A 222 -2.56 6.68 13.67
C GLU A 222 -2.21 8.11 13.25
N PHE A 223 -1.73 8.32 12.01
CA PHE A 223 -1.40 9.65 11.51
C PHE A 223 -2.62 10.51 11.22
N SER A 224 -3.82 9.92 11.14
CA SER A 224 -5.06 10.68 10.95
C SER A 224 -5.33 11.67 12.09
N TYR A 225 -4.76 11.45 13.28
CA TYR A 225 -4.85 12.40 14.39
C TYR A 225 -4.17 13.73 14.09
N TYR A 226 -3.06 13.70 13.35
CA TYR A 226 -2.32 14.91 13.00
C TYR A 226 -3.02 15.75 11.94
N THR A 227 -4.06 15.24 11.25
CA THR A 227 -4.71 16.02 10.18
C THR A 227 -5.41 17.28 10.68
N ASP A 228 -5.82 17.28 11.95
CA ASP A 228 -6.53 18.40 12.57
C ASP A 228 -5.57 19.53 12.99
N THR A 229 -4.33 19.17 13.33
CA THR A 229 -3.30 20.11 13.81
C THR A 229 -2.28 20.47 12.74
N SER A 230 -2.09 19.61 11.74
CA SER A 230 -1.02 19.71 10.76
C SER A 230 -1.31 20.79 9.72
N ILE A 231 -0.31 21.64 9.46
CA ILE A 231 -0.38 22.60 8.36
C ILE A 231 -0.24 21.90 7.00
N SER A 232 0.57 20.84 6.94
CA SER A 232 0.97 20.13 5.72
C SER A 232 0.04 18.94 5.37
N CYS A 233 -0.49 18.22 6.35
CA CYS A 233 -1.15 16.92 6.16
C CYS A 233 -2.64 16.90 6.52
N LYS A 234 -3.49 17.69 5.84
CA LYS A 234 -4.90 17.90 6.25
C LYS A 234 -5.92 16.86 5.74
N TYR A 235 -5.54 15.98 4.82
CA TYR A 235 -6.48 15.09 4.13
C TYR A 235 -6.70 13.79 4.89
N LYS A 236 -7.56 13.81 5.91
CA LYS A 236 -7.87 12.65 6.77
C LYS A 236 -8.28 11.40 6.00
N GLU A 237 -9.11 11.54 4.97
CA GLU A 237 -9.62 10.44 4.15
C GLU A 237 -8.49 9.61 3.50
N LEU A 238 -7.33 10.21 3.22
CA LEU A 238 -6.21 9.50 2.60
C LEU A 238 -5.42 8.62 3.59
N PHE A 239 -5.58 8.85 4.90
CA PHE A 239 -5.03 7.98 5.95
C PHE A 239 -5.95 6.80 6.28
N GLU A 240 -7.22 6.88 5.85
CA GLU A 240 -8.20 5.81 6.01
C GLU A 240 -8.15 4.87 4.80
N LEU A 241 -7.14 3.99 4.78
CA LEU A 241 -7.03 2.99 3.72
C LEU A 241 -8.26 2.05 3.72
N PRO A 242 -8.75 1.63 2.53
CA PRO A 242 -9.86 0.69 2.43
C PRO A 242 -9.48 -0.70 2.97
N ASP A 243 -10.45 -1.48 3.42
CA ASP A 243 -10.20 -2.88 3.74
C ASP A 243 -10.08 -3.75 2.47
N TYR A 244 -9.55 -4.96 2.66
CA TYR A 244 -9.35 -5.95 1.61
C TYR A 244 -10.62 -6.24 0.80
N GLU A 245 -11.73 -6.52 1.47
CA GLU A 245 -12.99 -6.89 0.80
C GLU A 245 -13.51 -5.74 -0.07
N THR A 246 -13.38 -4.51 0.43
CA THR A 246 -13.74 -3.29 -0.28
C THR A 246 -12.91 -3.13 -1.56
N VAL A 247 -11.58 -3.23 -1.46
CA VAL A 247 -10.70 -3.11 -2.64
C VAL A 247 -11.03 -4.19 -3.67
N LEU A 248 -11.25 -5.44 -3.25
CA LEU A 248 -11.60 -6.52 -4.17
C LEU A 248 -12.96 -6.33 -4.83
N LYS A 249 -13.97 -5.89 -4.08
CA LYS A 249 -15.31 -5.62 -4.60
C LYS A 249 -15.26 -4.49 -5.64
N GLU A 250 -14.53 -3.43 -5.36
CA GLU A 250 -14.32 -2.32 -6.30
C GLU A 250 -13.57 -2.76 -7.55
N HIS A 251 -12.48 -3.52 -7.40
CA HIS A 251 -11.68 -4.01 -8.53
C HIS A 251 -12.52 -4.91 -9.45
N LYS A 252 -13.28 -5.85 -8.88
CA LYS A 252 -14.22 -6.70 -9.63
C LYS A 252 -15.32 -5.87 -10.28
N SER A 253 -15.98 -4.97 -9.56
CA SER A 253 -17.08 -4.16 -10.09
C SER A 253 -16.63 -3.15 -11.17
N GLY A 254 -15.44 -2.58 -11.06
CA GLY A 254 -14.85 -1.67 -12.05
C GLY A 254 -14.55 -2.39 -13.37
N SER A 255 -14.03 -3.63 -13.30
CA SER A 255 -13.87 -4.49 -14.46
C SER A 255 -15.22 -4.81 -15.14
N PHE A 256 -16.27 -5.06 -14.35
CA PHE A 256 -17.62 -5.29 -14.87
C PHE A 256 -18.28 -4.05 -15.51
N LYS A 257 -18.05 -2.83 -15.00
CA LYS A 257 -18.59 -1.59 -15.60
C LYS A 257 -18.09 -1.35 -17.03
N ARG A 258 -16.89 -1.85 -17.36
CA ARG A 258 -16.31 -1.74 -18.72
C ARG A 258 -16.94 -2.71 -19.74
N ILE A 259 -17.60 -3.77 -19.28
CA ILE A 259 -18.18 -4.81 -20.15
C ILE A 259 -19.68 -4.57 -20.43
N ILE A 260 -20.42 -3.92 -19.54
CA ILE A 260 -21.89 -3.76 -19.67
C ILE A 260 -22.31 -2.48 -20.42
N THR A 261 -21.40 -1.53 -20.68
CA THR A 261 -21.80 -0.19 -21.14
C THR A 261 -22.04 -0.01 -22.65
N LEU A 262 -21.69 -0.94 -23.54
CA LEU A 262 -21.76 -0.66 -24.99
C LEU A 262 -22.71 -1.50 -25.88
N PRO A 263 -23.04 -2.80 -25.66
CA PRO A 263 -23.92 -3.50 -26.60
C PRO A 263 -25.41 -3.56 -26.21
N LEU A 264 -25.78 -3.36 -24.93
CA LEU A 264 -27.14 -3.64 -24.44
C LEU A 264 -28.09 -2.41 -24.37
N LEU A 265 -27.55 -1.19 -24.34
CA LEU A 265 -28.37 0.03 -24.27
C LEU A 265 -28.88 0.49 -25.64
N PHE A 266 -28.18 0.17 -26.73
CA PHE A 266 -28.57 0.56 -28.09
C PHE A 266 -29.85 -0.14 -28.60
N PRO A 267 -30.08 -1.45 -28.37
CA PRO A 267 -31.32 -2.11 -28.76
C PRO A 267 -32.53 -1.66 -27.95
N LEU A 268 -32.35 -1.39 -26.65
CA LEU A 268 -33.44 -0.98 -25.75
C LEU A 268 -33.92 0.45 -26.04
N LEU A 269 -33.01 1.38 -26.38
CA LEU A 269 -33.39 2.72 -26.82
C LEU A 269 -34.12 2.69 -28.16
N GLY A 270 -33.66 1.89 -29.13
CA GLY A 270 -34.33 1.74 -30.42
C GLY A 270 -35.76 1.19 -30.30
N MET A 271 -35.97 0.21 -29.42
CA MET A 271 -37.31 -0.33 -29.14
C MET A 271 -38.21 0.69 -28.45
N CYS A 272 -37.70 1.44 -27.46
CA CYS A 272 -38.44 2.53 -26.81
C CYS A 272 -38.81 3.66 -27.77
N PHE A 273 -37.94 4.04 -28.71
CA PHE A 273 -38.25 5.05 -29.72
C PHE A 273 -39.30 4.58 -30.74
N MET A 274 -39.35 3.30 -31.10
CA MET A 274 -40.47 2.77 -31.92
C MET A 274 -41.80 2.78 -31.15
N PHE A 275 -41.81 2.45 -29.86
CA PHE A 275 -42.99 2.63 -29.00
C PHE A 275 -43.37 4.11 -28.80
N ILE A 276 -42.39 5.02 -28.91
CA ILE A 276 -42.39 6.49 -29.06
C ILE A 276 -43.33 7.09 -30.12
N PHE A 277 -43.13 6.59 -31.34
CA PHE A 277 -43.48 7.31 -32.56
C PHE A 277 -44.37 6.48 -33.50
N SER A 278 -44.75 5.26 -33.12
CA SER A 278 -45.70 4.46 -33.90
C SER A 278 -47.14 4.76 -33.50
N ASP A 279 -47.90 5.40 -34.39
CA ASP A 279 -49.33 5.72 -34.22
C ASP A 279 -50.24 4.47 -34.15
N THR A 280 -49.70 3.31 -34.53
CA THR A 280 -50.37 2.00 -34.49
C THR A 280 -50.55 1.44 -33.06
N LEU A 281 -49.78 1.91 -32.07
CA LEU A 281 -49.74 1.39 -30.70
C LEU A 281 -50.46 2.28 -29.66
N THR A 282 -51.27 3.22 -30.13
CA THR A 282 -52.07 4.18 -29.34
C THR A 282 -52.91 3.56 -28.21
N PRO A 283 -53.63 2.43 -28.38
CA PRO A 283 -54.44 1.88 -27.28
C PRO A 283 -53.60 1.28 -26.14
N PHE A 284 -52.40 0.75 -26.43
CA PHE A 284 -51.51 0.22 -25.40
C PHE A 284 -50.82 1.32 -24.58
N ARG A 285 -50.52 2.46 -25.21
CA ARG A 285 -50.01 3.66 -24.52
C ARG A 285 -50.98 4.17 -23.47
N GLN A 286 -52.25 4.34 -23.82
CA GLN A 286 -53.28 4.81 -22.88
C GLN A 286 -53.39 3.89 -21.67
N LYS A 287 -53.43 2.57 -21.90
CA LYS A 287 -53.52 1.56 -20.84
C LYS A 287 -52.27 1.53 -19.92
N ALA A 288 -51.08 1.79 -20.47
CA ALA A 288 -49.84 1.86 -19.70
C ALA A 288 -49.77 3.16 -18.86
N PHE A 289 -50.14 4.31 -19.44
CA PHE A 289 -50.18 5.59 -18.73
C PHE A 289 -51.24 5.61 -17.61
N GLU A 290 -52.40 5.00 -17.80
CA GLU A 290 -53.41 4.84 -16.75
C GLU A 290 -52.89 4.01 -15.57
N LYS A 291 -52.17 2.92 -15.84
CA LYS A 291 -51.54 2.09 -14.80
C LYS A 291 -50.47 2.87 -14.02
N ILE A 292 -49.64 3.66 -14.69
CA ILE A 292 -48.60 4.47 -14.03
C ILE A 292 -49.25 5.59 -13.17
N LYS A 293 -50.32 6.23 -13.66
CA LYS A 293 -51.07 7.25 -12.92
C LYS A 293 -51.77 6.65 -11.68
N SER A 294 -52.33 5.44 -11.80
CA SER A 294 -52.89 4.67 -10.69
C SER A 294 -51.85 4.35 -9.61
N THR A 295 -50.67 3.87 -10.00
CA THR A 295 -49.59 3.53 -9.04
C THR A 295 -49.00 4.78 -8.37
N LYS A 296 -48.91 5.91 -9.09
CA LYS A 296 -48.48 7.20 -8.51
C LYS A 296 -49.47 7.69 -7.45
N ASN A 297 -50.78 7.61 -7.72
CA ASN A 297 -51.81 8.01 -6.73
C ASN A 297 -51.80 7.11 -5.48
N MET A 298 -51.45 5.83 -5.63
CA MET A 298 -51.30 4.88 -4.52
C MET A 298 -50.06 5.18 -3.64
N LEU A 299 -48.95 5.62 -4.25
CA LEU A 299 -47.70 5.96 -3.55
C LEU A 299 -47.78 7.31 -2.82
N PHE A 300 -48.47 8.31 -3.39
CA PHE A 300 -48.67 9.61 -2.73
C PHE A 300 -49.78 9.59 -1.67
N GLY A 301 -50.85 8.81 -1.85
CA GLY A 301 -51.89 8.64 -0.81
C GLY A 301 -51.42 7.86 0.42
N ALA A 302 -50.36 7.06 0.32
CA ALA A 302 -49.76 6.36 1.45
C ALA A 302 -48.79 7.25 2.28
N ARG A 303 -48.30 8.35 1.72
CA ARG A 303 -47.37 9.28 2.39
C ARG A 303 -48.06 10.32 3.27
N GLU A 304 -49.35 10.55 3.04
CA GLU A 304 -50.15 11.52 3.80
C GLU A 304 -50.57 10.96 5.18
N ARG A 305 -50.52 9.64 5.38
CA ARG A 305 -50.84 8.97 6.66
C ARG A 305 -49.64 8.73 7.59
N SER A 306 -48.41 8.99 7.13
CA SER A 306 -47.19 8.81 7.93
C SER A 306 -46.66 10.12 8.55
N ASN A 307 -47.29 11.25 8.28
CA ASN A 307 -46.88 12.56 8.80
C ASN A 307 -47.74 13.05 9.99
N GLU A 308 -48.61 12.20 10.54
CA GLU A 308 -49.50 12.54 11.67
C GLU A 308 -48.91 12.22 13.06
N LEU A 309 -47.63 11.85 13.17
CA LEU A 309 -47.04 11.33 14.42
C LEU A 309 -45.82 12.09 14.95
N LEU A 310 -45.55 13.31 14.50
CA LEU A 310 -44.53 14.18 15.10
C LEU A 310 -45.03 15.64 15.22
N SER A 311 -46.08 15.83 16.03
CA SER A 311 -46.39 17.13 16.63
C SER A 311 -45.63 17.28 17.95
N TYR A 312 -45.23 18.51 18.29
CA TYR A 312 -44.27 18.96 19.31
C TYR A 312 -42.82 18.96 18.78
N THR A 313 -42.15 20.11 18.56
CA THR A 313 -42.09 21.31 19.41
C THR A 313 -41.49 22.49 18.63
N SER A 314 -41.79 23.69 19.13
CA SER A 314 -41.09 24.98 18.96
C SER A 314 -41.56 25.86 17.81
N ASP A 315 -42.40 26.81 18.22
CA ASP A 315 -42.55 28.14 17.62
C ASP A 315 -41.19 28.73 17.23
N ASN A 316 -41.08 29.25 16.01
CA ASN A 316 -40.49 30.56 15.81
C ASN A 316 -41.02 31.17 14.50
N ASP A 317 -41.32 32.45 14.59
CA ASP A 317 -42.12 33.25 13.69
C ASP A 317 -41.48 33.60 12.34
N ASN A 318 -42.37 33.74 11.36
CA ASN A 318 -42.42 34.71 10.25
C ASN A 318 -41.25 34.80 9.24
N ILE A 319 -41.60 34.67 7.94
CA ILE A 319 -41.68 35.82 6.99
C ILE A 319 -42.15 35.31 5.59
N ILE A 320 -43.35 35.78 5.22
CA ILE A 320 -43.79 36.40 3.94
C ILE A 320 -43.72 35.61 2.63
N GLY A 321 -44.89 35.51 1.99
CA GLY A 321 -45.02 35.32 0.54
C GLY A 321 -46.46 35.17 0.02
N ASP A 322 -47.41 35.99 0.49
CA ASP A 322 -48.78 36.03 -0.07
C ASP A 322 -48.77 36.75 -1.44
N HIS A 323 -49.39 36.11 -2.43
CA HIS A 323 -49.79 36.66 -3.71
C HIS A 323 -51.33 36.67 -3.79
N GLU A 324 -51.87 37.60 -4.58
CA GLU A 324 -53.29 37.92 -4.87
C GLU A 324 -53.79 39.14 -4.06
N GLU A 325 -54.51 40.13 -4.61
CA GLU A 325 -55.07 40.39 -5.93
C GLU A 325 -55.40 41.90 -6.04
N TYR A 326 -55.58 42.35 -7.28
CA TYR A 326 -55.83 43.69 -7.84
C TYR A 326 -56.67 44.73 -7.05
N SER A 327 -56.30 46.02 -7.23
CA SER A 327 -57.29 47.06 -7.57
C SER A 327 -56.62 48.33 -8.15
N ILE A 328 -57.08 48.71 -9.34
CA ILE A 328 -56.71 49.87 -10.16
C ILE A 328 -57.25 51.17 -9.53
N GLY A 329 -56.48 52.25 -9.58
CA GLY A 329 -56.91 53.62 -9.26
C GLY A 329 -56.00 54.66 -9.93
N TYR A 330 -56.58 55.49 -10.80
CA TYR A 330 -55.90 56.33 -11.80
C TYR A 330 -55.42 57.71 -11.32
N TYR A 331 -54.49 58.30 -12.11
CA TYR A 331 -54.11 59.73 -12.25
C TYR A 331 -53.40 60.37 -11.03
N SER A 332 -52.40 61.26 -11.14
CA SER A 332 -52.05 62.21 -12.20
C SER A 332 -50.57 62.63 -12.14
N VAL A 333 -50.06 63.01 -13.31
CA VAL A 333 -48.80 63.69 -13.60
C VAL A 333 -48.61 64.98 -12.78
N GLY A 334 -47.34 65.27 -12.43
CA GLY A 334 -46.88 66.59 -12.02
C GLY A 334 -45.36 66.64 -11.88
N ASN A 335 -44.67 66.94 -12.98
CA ASN A 335 -43.27 67.37 -12.98
C ASN A 335 -43.11 68.67 -12.16
N TYR A 336 -42.05 68.79 -11.39
CA TYR A 336 -40.89 69.65 -11.69
C TYR A 336 -39.68 69.23 -10.87
#